data_AF-A0A4Q3N1M9-F1
#
_entry.id   AF-A0A4Q3N1M9-F1
#
_cell.length_a   1.000
_cell.length_b   1.000
_cell.length_c   1.000
_cell.angle_alpha   90.00
_cell.angle_beta   90.00
_cell.angle_gamma   90.00
#
_symmetry.space_group_name_H-M   'P 1'
#
loop_
_entity.id
_entity.type
_entity.pdbx_description
1 polymer ?
#
loop_
_entity_poly.entity_id
_entity_poly.type
_entity_poly.pdbx_seq_one_letter_code
_entity_poly.pdbx_strand_id
1 'polypeptide(L)'
;MNHPDATSRDLLERCTQASLALLKRNLTPHGILAASPTDAAVARRYTRIFGRDAAICVMAMCGSGVPDLEAGALNSLDALAAQQAANGQIPKYVDPEGEDADFWYLGCIDATLWWLIAVDHVRRLGRVADARWEREVALALQWLLAQEHQHFRLLQQNEASDWADIMPRSGYVLYTNALWFDVKRRYALEHAETTQHHANHLFNPFTRDLPQYHRARLLQHYARRGRRDPGLYLSFVNLAVVGDEGDVFGNVLAIQSGLADAAMAERILDTIGAARASEPWPLRVVLHPLSRQHHLWRAYMGRHQQNHMHQYHNGGIWPFVGGFWVMALARA
;
A
#
# COMPACT_ATOMS: atom_id res chain seq x y z
N MET A 1 10.81 -22.97 14.64
CA MET A 1 9.38 -22.90 14.25
C MET A 1 8.73 -24.22 14.61
N ASN A 2 7.71 -24.21 15.46
CA ASN A 2 6.92 -25.42 15.72
C ASN A 2 6.12 -25.75 14.46
N HIS A 3 6.21 -26.98 13.97
CA HIS A 3 5.34 -27.43 12.88
C HIS A 3 3.88 -27.36 13.33
N PRO A 4 2.96 -26.85 12.49
CA PRO A 4 1.54 -26.83 12.83
C PRO A 4 1.03 -28.25 13.10
N ASP A 5 0.20 -28.40 14.13
CA ASP A 5 -0.45 -29.68 14.43
C ASP A 5 -1.38 -30.11 13.28
N ALA A 6 -1.93 -31.33 13.37
CA ALA A 6 -2.78 -31.87 12.30
C ALA A 6 -4.02 -30.99 12.05
N THR A 7 -4.64 -30.47 13.11
CA THR A 7 -5.82 -29.60 13.03
C THR A 7 -5.49 -28.26 12.37
N SER A 8 -4.37 -27.64 12.74
CA SER A 8 -3.90 -26.39 12.15
C SER A 8 -3.58 -26.57 10.67
N ARG A 9 -2.98 -27.70 10.28
CA ARG A 9 -2.71 -28.02 8.87
C ARG A 9 -4.00 -28.19 8.06
N ASP A 10 -4.99 -28.89 8.59
CA ASP A 10 -6.31 -29.01 7.94
C ASP A 10 -6.97 -27.64 7.75
N LEU A 11 -6.95 -26.78 8.78
CA LEU A 11 -7.49 -25.43 8.69
C LEU A 11 -6.76 -24.58 7.64
N LEU A 12 -5.43 -24.64 7.59
CA LEU A 12 -4.63 -23.92 6.60
C LEU A 12 -4.95 -24.38 5.17
N GLU A 13 -5.09 -25.69 4.95
CA GLU A 13 -5.46 -26.23 3.65
C GLU A 13 -6.86 -25.77 3.24
N ARG A 14 -7.85 -25.87 4.14
CA ARG A 14 -9.22 -25.42 3.88
C ARG A 14 -9.29 -23.93 3.57
N CYS A 15 -8.57 -23.10 4.32
CA CYS A 15 -8.47 -21.66 4.07
C CYS A 15 -7.81 -21.36 2.71
N THR A 16 -6.79 -22.13 2.34
CA THR A 16 -6.11 -22.01 1.04
C THR A 16 -7.08 -22.31 -0.09
N GLN A 17 -7.78 -23.45 -0.02
CA GLN A 17 -8.77 -23.83 -1.04
C GLN A 17 -9.92 -22.81 -1.14
N ALA A 18 -10.44 -22.33 0.00
CA ALA A 18 -11.48 -21.31 0.01
C ALA A 18 -11.01 -19.98 -0.60
N SER A 19 -9.75 -19.60 -0.38
CA SER A 19 -9.15 -18.39 -0.94
C SER A 19 -8.97 -18.50 -2.45
N LEU A 20 -8.47 -19.64 -2.95
CA LEU A 20 -8.35 -19.90 -4.39
C LEU A 20 -9.72 -19.90 -5.08
N ALA A 21 -10.73 -20.51 -4.46
CA ALA A 21 -12.10 -20.50 -4.96
C ALA A 21 -12.72 -19.09 -4.99
N LEU A 22 -12.43 -18.26 -3.98
CA LEU A 22 -12.84 -16.84 -3.96
C LEU A 22 -12.19 -16.05 -5.10
N LEU A 23 -10.88 -16.20 -5.31
CA LEU A 23 -10.18 -15.55 -6.42
C LEU A 23 -10.78 -15.96 -7.77
N LYS A 24 -10.99 -17.27 -7.99
CA LYS A 24 -11.58 -17.79 -9.23
C LYS A 24 -12.96 -17.21 -9.50
N ARG A 25 -13.81 -17.13 -8.48
CA ARG A 25 -15.18 -16.59 -8.61
C ARG A 25 -15.19 -15.11 -9.00
N ASN A 26 -14.12 -14.37 -8.69
CA ASN A 26 -14.00 -12.95 -9.00
C ASN A 26 -13.23 -12.67 -10.30
N LEU A 27 -12.83 -13.70 -11.05
CA LEU A 27 -12.24 -13.51 -12.37
C LEU A 27 -13.29 -13.14 -13.41
N THR A 28 -12.91 -12.24 -14.30
CA THR A 28 -13.55 -11.97 -15.60
C THR A 28 -12.53 -12.24 -16.71
N PRO A 29 -12.94 -12.23 -17.99
CA PRO A 29 -12.00 -12.31 -19.11
C PRO A 29 -10.90 -11.24 -19.06
N HIS A 30 -11.19 -10.08 -18.47
CA HIS A 30 -10.29 -8.91 -18.44
C HIS A 30 -9.52 -8.73 -17.13
N GLY A 31 -9.79 -9.55 -16.10
CA GLY A 31 -9.03 -9.52 -14.86
C GLY A 31 -9.86 -9.79 -13.62
N ILE A 32 -9.30 -9.53 -12.45
CA ILE A 32 -9.96 -9.80 -11.18
C ILE A 32 -10.73 -8.59 -10.66
N LEU A 33 -11.98 -8.82 -10.25
CA LEU A 33 -12.83 -7.82 -9.63
C LEU A 33 -12.40 -7.54 -8.18
N ALA A 34 -12.58 -6.31 -7.71
CA ALA A 34 -12.32 -5.96 -6.30
C ALA A 34 -13.27 -6.67 -5.31
N ALA A 35 -14.50 -6.99 -5.74
CA ALA A 35 -15.45 -7.75 -4.95
C ALA A 35 -16.35 -8.65 -5.82
N SER A 36 -16.89 -9.69 -5.19
CA SER A 36 -17.91 -10.54 -5.82
C SER A 36 -19.14 -9.73 -6.20
N PRO A 37 -19.71 -9.95 -7.41
CA PRO A 37 -20.91 -9.25 -7.86
C PRO A 37 -22.07 -9.41 -6.88
N THR A 38 -22.53 -8.28 -6.37
CA THR A 38 -23.74 -8.09 -5.58
C THR A 38 -24.30 -6.72 -5.93
N ASP A 39 -25.59 -6.45 -5.69
CA ASP A 39 -26.19 -5.15 -5.98
C ASP A 39 -25.43 -3.99 -5.30
N ALA A 40 -24.99 -4.22 -4.06
CA ALA A 40 -24.18 -3.25 -3.33
C ALA A 40 -22.78 -3.05 -3.94
N ALA A 41 -22.13 -4.12 -4.40
CA ALA A 41 -20.84 -4.01 -5.08
C ALA A 41 -20.96 -3.27 -6.42
N VAL A 42 -22.01 -3.55 -7.21
CA VAL A 42 -22.27 -2.85 -8.47
C VAL A 42 -22.55 -1.37 -8.22
N ALA A 43 -23.47 -1.05 -7.30
CA ALA A 43 -23.83 0.33 -6.98
C ALA A 43 -22.64 1.17 -6.48
N ARG A 44 -21.67 0.52 -5.83
CA ARG A 44 -20.45 1.16 -5.30
C ARG A 44 -19.23 0.98 -6.19
N ARG A 45 -19.40 0.45 -7.41
CA ARG A 45 -18.34 0.19 -8.39
C ARG A 45 -17.25 -0.79 -7.91
N TYR A 46 -17.51 -1.64 -6.92
CA TYR A 46 -16.58 -2.69 -6.48
C TYR A 46 -16.55 -3.92 -7.40
N THR A 47 -17.41 -3.97 -8.42
CA THR A 47 -17.30 -4.91 -9.55
C THR A 47 -16.39 -4.37 -10.67
N ARG A 48 -15.43 -3.52 -10.33
CA ARG A 48 -14.41 -2.98 -11.23
C ARG A 48 -13.06 -3.60 -10.92
N ILE A 49 -12.11 -3.52 -11.84
CA ILE A 49 -10.74 -3.99 -11.65
C ILE A 49 -9.96 -2.83 -11.03
N PHE A 50 -9.75 -2.85 -9.72
CA PHE A 50 -8.99 -1.80 -9.02
C PHE A 50 -7.50 -2.05 -9.15
N GLY A 51 -6.72 -1.02 -9.49
CA GLY A 51 -5.29 -1.13 -9.75
C GLY A 51 -4.51 -1.76 -8.58
N ARG A 52 -4.74 -1.25 -7.37
CA ARG A 52 -4.14 -1.79 -6.14
C ARG A 52 -4.60 -3.23 -5.87
N ASP A 53 -5.90 -3.45 -5.80
CA ASP A 53 -6.49 -4.73 -5.40
C ASP A 53 -6.10 -5.85 -6.37
N ALA A 54 -6.18 -5.57 -7.68
CA ALA A 54 -5.78 -6.51 -8.72
C ALA A 54 -4.29 -6.81 -8.67
N ALA A 55 -3.43 -5.79 -8.54
CA ALA A 55 -1.98 -5.99 -8.42
C ALA A 55 -1.58 -6.79 -7.16
N ILE A 56 -2.28 -6.60 -6.04
CA ILE A 56 -2.07 -7.42 -4.83
C ILE A 56 -2.52 -8.87 -5.10
N CYS A 57 -3.67 -9.07 -5.73
CA CYS A 57 -4.14 -10.42 -6.09
C CYS A 57 -3.19 -11.12 -7.07
N VAL A 58 -2.59 -10.39 -8.03
CA VAL A 58 -1.61 -10.91 -8.98
C VAL A 58 -0.44 -11.60 -8.27
N MET A 59 0.04 -11.05 -7.15
CA MET A 59 1.13 -11.67 -6.38
C MET A 59 0.75 -13.03 -5.76
N ALA A 60 -0.54 -13.28 -5.51
CA ALA A 60 -1.02 -14.55 -4.99
C ALA A 60 -1.48 -15.52 -6.09
N MET A 61 -2.06 -14.98 -7.17
CA MET A 61 -2.54 -15.76 -8.31
C MET A 61 -1.38 -16.30 -9.14
N CYS A 62 -0.35 -15.49 -9.38
CA CYS A 62 0.84 -15.90 -10.12
C CYS A 62 1.67 -16.88 -9.29
N GLY A 63 1.93 -18.08 -9.83
CA GLY A 63 2.63 -19.14 -9.08
C GLY A 63 1.72 -20.00 -8.21
N SER A 64 0.40 -19.78 -8.23
CA SER A 64 -0.57 -20.65 -7.54
C SER A 64 -0.67 -22.06 -8.13
N GLY A 65 -0.17 -22.29 -9.35
CA GLY A 65 -0.34 -23.56 -10.08
C GLY A 65 -1.75 -23.77 -10.61
N VAL A 66 -2.62 -22.76 -10.51
CA VAL A 66 -4.00 -22.79 -10.98
C VAL A 66 -4.09 -22.01 -12.30
N PRO A 67 -4.26 -22.68 -13.47
CA PRO A 67 -4.13 -22.04 -14.78
C PRO A 67 -5.02 -20.80 -14.97
N ASP A 68 -6.29 -20.87 -14.57
CA ASP A 68 -7.23 -19.74 -14.70
C ASP A 68 -6.78 -18.51 -13.90
N LEU A 69 -6.23 -18.73 -12.69
CA LEU A 69 -5.74 -17.64 -11.84
C LEU A 69 -4.47 -17.04 -12.41
N GLU A 70 -3.54 -17.86 -12.91
CA GLU A 70 -2.31 -17.38 -13.53
C GLU A 70 -2.61 -16.57 -14.80
N ALA A 71 -3.57 -16.99 -15.63
CA ALA A 71 -4.06 -16.22 -16.77
C ALA A 71 -4.75 -14.92 -16.33
N GLY A 72 -5.66 -15.01 -15.35
CA GLY A 72 -6.37 -13.86 -14.80
C GLY A 72 -5.45 -12.80 -14.19
N ALA A 73 -4.31 -13.21 -13.64
CA ALA A 73 -3.27 -12.29 -13.18
C ALA A 73 -2.70 -11.44 -14.32
N LEU A 74 -2.35 -12.07 -15.46
CA LEU A 74 -1.84 -11.35 -16.62
C LEU A 74 -2.90 -10.45 -17.24
N ASN A 75 -4.14 -10.95 -17.38
CA ASN A 75 -5.25 -10.17 -17.92
C ASN A 75 -5.52 -8.92 -17.07
N SER A 76 -5.42 -9.03 -15.74
CA SER A 76 -5.59 -7.89 -14.83
C SER A 76 -4.54 -6.79 -15.07
N LEU A 77 -3.28 -7.17 -15.31
CA LEU A 77 -2.21 -6.22 -15.63
C LEU A 77 -2.40 -5.60 -17.01
N ASP A 78 -2.87 -6.38 -18.00
CA ASP A 78 -3.19 -5.88 -19.34
C ASP A 78 -4.32 -4.85 -19.30
N ALA A 79 -5.41 -5.13 -18.58
CA ALA A 79 -6.56 -4.22 -18.52
C ALA A 79 -6.18 -2.85 -17.93
N LEU A 80 -5.34 -2.84 -16.89
CA LEU A 80 -4.80 -1.62 -16.30
C LEU A 80 -3.83 -0.89 -17.24
N ALA A 81 -2.98 -1.64 -17.95
CA ALA A 81 -2.02 -1.10 -18.92
C ALA A 81 -2.70 -0.49 -20.15
N ALA A 82 -3.75 -1.13 -20.65
CA ALA A 82 -4.53 -0.69 -21.81
C ALA A 82 -5.22 0.66 -21.58
N GLN A 83 -5.55 0.96 -20.32
CA GLN A 83 -6.19 2.21 -19.88
C GLN A 83 -5.20 3.16 -19.17
N GLN A 84 -3.90 2.96 -19.33
CA GLN A 84 -2.89 3.89 -18.80
C GLN A 84 -3.11 5.29 -19.38
N ALA A 85 -3.11 6.31 -18.53
CA ALA A 85 -3.21 7.70 -18.96
C ALA A 85 -2.00 8.09 -19.83
N ALA A 86 -2.19 9.08 -20.71
CA ALA A 86 -1.13 9.59 -21.58
C ALA A 86 0.10 10.12 -20.82
N ASN A 87 -0.06 10.55 -19.56
CA ASN A 87 1.05 10.99 -18.69
C ASN A 87 1.75 9.83 -17.96
N GLY A 88 1.28 8.59 -18.11
CA GLY A 88 1.85 7.39 -17.51
C GLY A 88 1.16 6.88 -16.25
N GLN A 89 0.18 7.60 -15.69
CA GLN A 89 -0.56 7.14 -14.53
C GLN A 89 -1.38 5.87 -14.84
N ILE A 90 -1.31 4.86 -13.97
CA ILE A 90 -2.22 3.71 -13.99
C ILE A 90 -3.51 4.09 -13.25
N PRO A 91 -4.70 3.76 -13.81
CA PRO A 91 -5.98 4.15 -13.22
C PRO A 91 -6.22 3.51 -11.84
N LYS A 92 -7.03 4.19 -11.01
CA LYS A 92 -7.56 3.67 -9.74
C LYS A 92 -8.35 2.39 -10.01
N TYR A 93 -9.25 2.42 -10.99
CA TYR A 93 -9.95 1.24 -11.48
C TYR A 93 -10.28 1.37 -12.96
N VAL A 94 -10.51 0.22 -13.60
CA VAL A 94 -11.06 0.12 -14.96
C VAL A 94 -12.36 -0.67 -14.96
N ASP A 95 -13.23 -0.35 -15.91
CA ASP A 95 -14.38 -1.18 -16.24
C ASP A 95 -13.94 -2.58 -16.67
N PRO A 96 -14.59 -3.67 -16.20
CA PRO A 96 -14.29 -5.03 -16.66
C PRO A 96 -14.43 -5.20 -18.16
N GLU A 97 -15.30 -4.45 -18.83
CA GLU A 97 -15.45 -4.48 -20.29
C GLU A 97 -14.46 -3.52 -20.99
N GLY A 98 -13.65 -2.78 -20.22
CA GLY A 98 -12.61 -1.88 -20.73
C GLY A 98 -13.15 -0.56 -21.30
N GLU A 99 -14.40 -0.20 -20.99
CA GLU A 99 -15.07 0.99 -21.56
C GLU A 99 -14.69 2.30 -20.86
N ASP A 100 -14.26 2.25 -19.60
CA ASP A 100 -14.01 3.43 -18.77
C ASP A 100 -12.87 3.19 -17.76
N ALA A 101 -12.22 4.27 -17.35
CA ALA A 101 -11.13 4.27 -16.38
C ALA A 101 -11.22 5.50 -15.47
N ASP A 102 -11.09 5.26 -14.16
CA ASP A 102 -11.16 6.30 -13.13
C ASP A 102 -9.76 6.54 -12.57
N PHE A 103 -9.33 7.80 -12.53
CA PHE A 103 -8.01 8.21 -12.03
C PHE A 103 -8.06 8.85 -10.64
N TRP A 104 -9.22 8.81 -9.98
CA TRP A 104 -9.54 9.43 -8.70
C TRP A 104 -9.51 10.97 -8.70
N TYR A 105 -10.15 11.60 -7.71
CA TYR A 105 -10.37 13.05 -7.63
C TYR A 105 -9.13 13.90 -7.92
N LEU A 106 -8.02 13.60 -7.24
CA LEU A 106 -6.76 14.35 -7.32
C LEU A 106 -5.60 13.49 -7.82
N GLY A 107 -5.91 12.37 -8.48
CA GLY A 107 -4.95 11.32 -8.80
C GLY A 107 -4.79 10.31 -7.66
N CYS A 108 -4.86 9.02 -8.02
CA CYS A 108 -4.47 7.88 -7.18
C CYS A 108 -3.04 7.47 -7.54
N ILE A 109 -2.13 7.48 -6.56
CA ILE A 109 -0.69 7.25 -6.78
C ILE A 109 -0.28 5.79 -6.58
N ASP A 110 -0.94 5.10 -5.65
CA ASP A 110 -0.58 3.75 -5.24
C ASP A 110 -0.96 2.68 -6.26
N ALA A 111 -2.00 2.90 -7.08
CA ALA A 111 -2.31 2.01 -8.20
C ALA A 111 -1.12 1.83 -9.16
N THR A 112 -0.43 2.93 -9.49
CA THR A 112 0.77 2.90 -10.35
C THR A 112 1.92 2.15 -9.69
N LEU A 113 2.15 2.38 -8.39
CA LEU A 113 3.20 1.71 -7.63
C LEU A 113 2.95 0.20 -7.52
N TRP A 114 1.73 -0.20 -7.18
CA TRP A 114 1.35 -1.62 -7.09
C TRP A 114 1.41 -2.32 -8.44
N TRP A 115 0.95 -1.68 -9.51
CA TRP A 115 1.03 -2.25 -10.85
C TRP A 115 2.49 -2.51 -11.26
N LEU A 116 3.41 -1.57 -11.02
CA LEU A 116 4.85 -1.77 -11.26
C LEU A 116 5.42 -2.94 -10.43
N ILE A 117 5.05 -3.04 -9.15
CA ILE A 117 5.46 -4.16 -8.28
C ILE A 117 4.97 -5.51 -8.83
N ALA A 118 3.72 -5.56 -9.29
CA ALA A 118 3.11 -6.76 -9.84
C ALA A 118 3.71 -7.15 -11.20
N VAL A 119 4.00 -6.18 -12.08
CA VAL A 119 4.71 -6.42 -13.36
C VAL A 119 6.08 -7.05 -13.12
N ASP A 120 6.87 -6.47 -12.22
CA ASP A 120 8.18 -7.02 -11.87
C ASP A 120 8.05 -8.42 -11.23
N HIS A 121 7.02 -8.64 -10.39
CA HIS A 121 6.77 -9.95 -9.80
C HIS A 121 6.52 -11.03 -10.86
N VAL A 122 5.64 -10.79 -11.83
CA VAL A 122 5.33 -11.79 -12.88
C VAL A 122 6.50 -12.02 -13.85
N ARG A 123 7.32 -10.99 -14.12
CA ARG A 123 8.56 -11.10 -14.91
C ARG A 123 9.59 -11.98 -14.18
N ARG A 124 9.82 -11.76 -12.88
CA ARG A 124 10.76 -12.55 -12.08
C ARG A 124 10.36 -14.03 -11.93
N LEU A 125 9.07 -14.33 -12.04
CA LEU A 125 8.56 -15.71 -12.10
C LEU A 125 8.64 -16.33 -13.51
N GLY A 126 9.19 -15.61 -14.50
CA GLY A 126 9.33 -16.09 -15.88
C GLY A 126 8.00 -16.30 -16.60
N ARG A 127 6.92 -15.64 -16.16
CA ARG A 127 5.57 -15.86 -16.74
C ARG A 127 5.30 -15.03 -17.98
N VAL A 128 6.10 -13.99 -18.22
CA VAL A 128 6.02 -13.13 -19.40
C VAL A 128 7.43 -12.75 -19.85
N ALA A 129 7.56 -12.38 -21.12
CA ALA A 129 8.80 -11.79 -21.63
C ALA A 129 9.02 -10.40 -21.03
N ASP A 130 10.29 -10.02 -20.84
CA ASP A 130 10.66 -8.72 -20.25
C ASP A 130 10.10 -7.52 -21.04
N ALA A 131 9.99 -7.66 -22.36
CA ALA A 131 9.44 -6.62 -23.25
C ALA A 131 7.93 -6.37 -23.07
N ARG A 132 7.18 -7.30 -22.45
CA ARG A 132 5.73 -7.10 -22.24
C ARG A 132 5.53 -5.93 -21.27
N TRP A 133 4.77 -4.93 -21.71
CA TRP A 133 4.53 -3.66 -21.01
C TRP A 133 5.75 -2.72 -20.88
N GLU A 134 6.79 -2.87 -21.71
CA GLU A 134 7.99 -2.01 -21.64
C GLU A 134 7.65 -0.51 -21.73
N ARG A 135 6.78 -0.14 -22.69
CA ARG A 135 6.32 1.24 -22.88
C ARG A 135 5.55 1.75 -21.66
N GLU A 136 4.63 0.95 -21.15
CA GLU A 136 3.75 1.32 -20.06
C GLU A 136 4.53 1.45 -18.74
N VAL A 137 5.49 0.56 -18.50
CA VAL A 137 6.45 0.68 -17.39
C VAL A 137 7.26 1.97 -17.50
N ALA A 138 7.81 2.28 -18.68
CA ALA A 138 8.61 3.50 -18.86
C ALA A 138 7.80 4.77 -18.56
N LEU A 139 6.55 4.84 -19.04
CA LEU A 139 5.65 5.96 -18.77
C LEU A 139 5.25 6.04 -17.30
N ALA A 140 4.95 4.91 -16.65
CA ALA A 140 4.61 4.87 -15.22
C ALA A 140 5.76 5.35 -14.34
N LEU A 141 6.99 4.93 -14.64
CA LEU A 141 8.18 5.40 -13.93
C LEU A 141 8.44 6.89 -14.18
N GLN A 142 8.28 7.36 -15.42
CA GLN A 142 8.39 8.78 -15.75
C GLN A 142 7.37 9.63 -14.98
N TRP A 143 6.13 9.15 -14.89
CA TRP A 143 5.09 9.79 -14.11
C TRP A 143 5.53 9.92 -12.64
N LEU A 144 5.90 8.82 -11.98
CA LEU A 144 6.34 8.84 -10.57
C LEU A 144 7.54 9.77 -10.34
N LEU A 145 8.53 9.76 -11.25
CA LEU A 145 9.69 10.66 -11.17
C LEU A 145 9.30 12.15 -11.27
N ALA A 146 8.21 12.48 -11.98
CA ALA A 146 7.69 13.84 -12.04
C ALA A 146 7.04 14.29 -10.70
N GLN A 147 6.59 13.36 -9.85
CA GLN A 147 6.12 13.66 -8.48
C GLN A 147 7.23 13.58 -7.43
N GLU A 148 8.41 13.08 -7.79
CA GLU A 148 9.51 12.91 -6.85
C GLU A 148 10.15 14.26 -6.50
N HIS A 149 10.29 14.50 -5.21
CA HIS A 149 11.02 15.68 -4.74
C HIS A 149 12.53 15.54 -4.99
N GLN A 150 13.12 16.55 -5.62
CA GLN A 150 14.50 16.52 -6.14
C GLN A 150 15.63 16.38 -5.10
N HIS A 151 15.37 16.69 -3.82
CA HIS A 151 16.33 16.45 -2.74
C HIS A 151 15.98 15.20 -1.92
N PHE A 152 14.78 15.17 -1.33
CA PHE A 152 14.32 14.05 -0.51
C PHE A 152 14.22 12.73 -1.27
N ARG A 153 14.04 12.74 -2.59
CA ARG A 153 13.81 11.55 -3.42
C ARG A 153 12.60 10.72 -2.96
N LEU A 154 11.61 11.42 -2.39
CA LEU A 154 10.34 10.90 -1.93
C LEU A 154 9.21 11.42 -2.81
N LEU A 155 8.18 10.60 -3.00
CA LEU A 155 6.97 10.99 -3.72
C LEU A 155 6.09 11.88 -2.87
N GLN A 156 5.56 12.92 -3.50
CA GLN A 156 4.57 13.82 -2.94
C GLN A 156 3.16 13.40 -3.39
N GLN A 157 2.18 13.47 -2.50
CA GLN A 157 0.78 13.20 -2.83
C GLN A 157 -0.20 14.15 -2.13
N ASN A 158 -1.42 14.21 -2.67
CA ASN A 158 -2.56 14.90 -2.06
C ASN A 158 -3.23 14.04 -0.96
N GLU A 159 -4.10 14.66 -0.17
CA GLU A 159 -4.97 13.92 0.76
C GLU A 159 -5.82 12.91 0.00
N ALA A 160 -6.07 11.75 0.62
CA ALA A 160 -6.92 10.70 0.07
C ALA A 160 -6.48 10.14 -1.31
N SER A 161 -5.19 10.21 -1.68
CA SER A 161 -4.67 9.72 -2.97
C SER A 161 -4.12 8.29 -2.96
N ASP A 162 -4.35 7.53 -1.89
CA ASP A 162 -3.87 6.14 -1.72
C ASP A 162 -4.97 5.23 -1.17
N TRP A 163 -4.63 4.00 -0.80
CA TRP A 163 -5.54 3.01 -0.23
C TRP A 163 -6.45 3.53 0.90
N ALA A 164 -5.98 4.49 1.70
CA ALA A 164 -6.72 5.10 2.77
C ALA A 164 -7.39 6.39 2.26
N ASP A 165 -8.22 6.27 1.23
CA ASP A 165 -8.84 7.36 0.46
C ASP A 165 -9.90 8.19 1.22
N ILE A 166 -9.94 8.07 2.55
CA ILE A 166 -10.75 8.86 3.49
C ILE A 166 -9.90 9.29 4.70
N MET A 167 -8.57 9.31 4.59
CA MET A 167 -7.64 9.76 5.64
C MET A 167 -6.90 11.05 5.24
N PRO A 168 -6.52 11.91 6.20
CA PRO A 168 -5.92 13.23 5.96
C PRO A 168 -4.42 13.18 5.58
N ARG A 169 -3.96 12.08 4.99
CA ARG A 169 -2.54 11.82 4.72
C ARG A 169 -2.10 12.51 3.43
N SER A 170 -1.17 13.44 3.52
CA SER A 170 -0.70 14.25 2.38
C SER A 170 0.77 14.65 2.52
N GLY A 171 1.34 15.25 1.47
CA GLY A 171 2.76 15.57 1.42
C GLY A 171 3.56 14.30 1.18
N TYR A 172 4.49 13.98 2.08
CA TYR A 172 5.16 12.68 2.06
C TYR A 172 4.38 11.72 2.93
N VAL A 173 3.88 10.62 2.34
CA VAL A 173 3.12 9.59 3.05
C VAL A 173 3.96 8.32 3.13
N LEU A 174 4.01 7.71 4.32
CA LEU A 174 4.84 6.53 4.62
C LEU A 174 4.47 5.36 3.71
N TYR A 175 3.17 5.04 3.63
CA TYR A 175 2.61 3.99 2.79
C TYR A 175 3.15 4.03 1.36
N THR A 176 2.96 5.16 0.70
CA THR A 176 3.38 5.39 -0.69
C THR A 176 4.88 5.35 -0.86
N ASN A 177 5.64 5.90 0.10
CA ASN A 177 7.10 5.94 -0.01
C ASN A 177 7.78 4.61 0.34
N ALA A 178 7.14 3.73 1.12
CA ALA A 178 7.56 2.34 1.26
C ALA A 178 7.42 1.58 -0.06
N LEU A 179 6.31 1.77 -0.77
CA LEU A 179 6.11 1.20 -2.11
C LEU A 179 7.07 1.81 -3.13
N TRP A 180 7.30 3.13 -3.08
CA TRP A 180 8.25 3.79 -3.98
C TRP A 180 9.67 3.26 -3.82
N PHE A 181 10.12 3.06 -2.59
CA PHE A 181 11.43 2.47 -2.34
C PHE A 181 11.53 1.03 -2.89
N ASP A 182 10.47 0.22 -2.76
CA ASP A 182 10.41 -1.11 -3.38
C ASP A 182 10.50 -1.03 -4.91
N VAL A 183 9.72 -0.13 -5.54
CA VAL A 183 9.78 0.12 -6.99
C VAL A 183 11.19 0.52 -7.42
N LYS A 184 11.83 1.48 -6.73
CA LYS A 184 13.21 1.88 -7.05
C LYS A 184 14.16 0.69 -7.03
N ARG A 185 14.05 -0.18 -6.04
CA ARG A 185 14.90 -1.38 -5.94
C ARG A 185 14.63 -2.37 -7.06
N ARG A 186 13.36 -2.64 -7.38
CA ARG A 186 12.95 -3.60 -8.41
C ARG A 186 13.42 -3.20 -9.80
N TYR A 187 13.31 -1.91 -10.10
CA TYR A 187 13.67 -1.34 -11.40
C TYR A 187 15.08 -0.73 -11.44
N ALA A 188 15.89 -0.98 -10.39
CA ALA A 188 17.25 -0.47 -10.26
C ALA A 188 17.38 1.04 -10.53
N LEU A 189 16.42 1.83 -10.05
CA LEU A 189 16.40 3.27 -10.22
C LEU A 189 17.47 3.96 -9.35
N GLU A 190 17.94 5.09 -9.84
CA GLU A 190 18.90 5.92 -9.13
C GLU A 190 18.37 6.43 -7.78
N HIS A 191 19.31 6.70 -6.87
CA HIS A 191 19.05 7.32 -5.57
C HIS A 191 18.16 6.51 -4.62
N ALA A 192 18.04 5.19 -4.78
CA ALA A 192 17.28 4.34 -3.85
C ALA A 192 17.78 4.48 -2.40
N GLU A 193 19.09 4.47 -2.17
CA GLU A 193 19.69 4.65 -0.84
C GLU A 193 19.40 6.05 -0.26
N THR A 194 19.44 7.09 -1.10
CA THR A 194 19.08 8.46 -0.69
C THR A 194 17.61 8.56 -0.31
N THR A 195 16.71 7.91 -1.07
CA THR A 195 15.28 7.77 -0.74
C THR A 195 15.11 7.10 0.63
N GLN A 196 15.80 5.98 0.88
CA GLN A 196 15.74 5.27 2.15
C GLN A 196 16.21 6.13 3.32
N HIS A 197 17.38 6.76 3.18
CA HIS A 197 17.93 7.66 4.19
C HIS A 197 16.92 8.75 4.53
N HIS A 198 16.43 9.51 3.53
CA HIS A 198 15.48 10.58 3.81
C HIS A 198 14.15 10.11 4.38
N ALA A 199 13.64 8.94 3.98
CA ALA A 199 12.45 8.35 4.60
C ALA A 199 12.68 8.04 6.09
N ASN A 200 13.80 7.38 6.43
CA ASN A 200 14.14 7.03 7.81
C ASN A 200 14.29 8.28 8.69
N HIS A 201 14.79 9.39 8.16
CA HIS A 201 14.88 10.64 8.91
C HIS A 201 13.56 11.43 8.97
N LEU A 202 12.81 11.48 7.88
CA LEU A 202 11.60 12.30 7.79
C LEU A 202 10.45 11.67 8.59
N PHE A 203 10.25 10.36 8.45
CA PHE A 203 9.16 9.66 9.12
C PHE A 203 9.52 9.22 10.55
N ASN A 204 10.81 9.11 10.89
CA ASN A 204 11.26 8.90 12.28
C ASN A 204 12.12 10.10 12.73
N PRO A 205 11.48 11.24 13.04
CA PRO A 205 12.20 12.47 13.39
C PRO A 205 12.84 12.39 14.80
N PHE A 206 12.63 11.31 15.55
CA PHE A 206 13.17 11.09 16.89
C PHE A 206 14.56 10.44 16.90
N THR A 207 15.07 10.08 15.71
CA THR A 207 16.47 9.64 15.57
C THR A 207 17.45 10.70 16.06
N ARG A 208 18.59 10.25 16.59
CA ARG A 208 19.66 11.13 17.10
C ARG A 208 20.41 11.83 15.99
N ASP A 209 20.44 11.23 14.79
CA ASP A 209 21.18 11.77 13.67
C ASP A 209 20.42 12.93 13.00
N LEU A 210 21.08 14.08 12.93
CA LEU A 210 20.50 15.32 12.42
C LEU A 210 20.78 15.41 10.92
N PRO A 211 19.73 15.54 10.07
CA PRO A 211 19.92 15.69 8.64
C PRO A 211 20.82 16.88 8.32
N GLN A 212 21.76 16.70 7.39
CA GLN A 212 22.59 17.81 6.91
C GLN A 212 21.73 18.87 6.20
N TYR A 213 20.66 18.45 5.54
CA TYR A 213 19.77 19.34 4.80
C TYR A 213 18.94 20.22 5.74
N HIS A 214 19.07 21.54 5.58
CA HIS A 214 18.38 22.52 6.41
C HIS A 214 16.85 22.32 6.46
N ARG A 215 16.19 22.08 5.31
CA ARG A 215 14.73 21.90 5.31
C ARG A 215 14.30 20.59 5.98
N ALA A 216 15.12 19.54 5.90
CA ALA A 216 14.86 18.29 6.62
C ALA A 216 14.88 18.53 8.15
N ARG A 217 15.87 19.27 8.66
CA ARG A 217 15.92 19.64 10.09
C ARG A 217 14.70 20.44 10.53
N LEU A 218 14.26 21.39 9.71
CA LEU A 218 13.08 22.21 10.00
C LEU A 218 11.81 21.35 10.07
N LEU A 219 11.59 20.48 9.08
CA LEU A 219 10.45 19.55 9.07
C LEU A 219 10.48 18.61 10.27
N GLN A 220 11.64 18.04 10.61
CA GLN A 220 11.79 17.20 11.81
C GLN A 220 11.49 17.99 13.09
N HIS A 221 11.95 19.22 13.22
CA HIS A 221 11.67 20.06 14.38
C HIS A 221 10.16 20.28 14.55
N TYR A 222 9.44 20.60 13.45
CA TYR A 222 7.98 20.71 13.47
C TYR A 222 7.30 19.37 13.80
N ALA A 223 7.81 18.27 13.23
CA ALA A 223 7.29 16.94 13.47
C ALA A 223 7.42 16.50 14.94
N ARG A 224 8.51 16.85 15.63
CA ARG A 224 8.74 16.52 17.04
C ARG A 224 7.98 17.40 18.03
N ARG A 225 7.57 18.62 17.63
CA ARG A 225 7.08 19.64 18.56
C ARG A 225 5.89 19.13 19.37
N GLY A 226 6.09 18.97 20.68
CA GLY A 226 5.06 18.51 21.62
C GLY A 226 4.77 17.01 21.59
N ARG A 227 5.60 16.20 20.90
CA ARG A 227 5.36 14.76 20.71
C ARG A 227 6.43 13.90 21.37
N ARG A 228 6.02 12.70 21.79
CA ARG A 228 6.93 11.62 22.20
C ARG A 228 7.13 10.67 21.02
N ASP A 229 8.24 9.94 21.05
CA ASP A 229 8.52 8.89 20.08
C ASP A 229 7.39 7.84 20.15
N PRO A 230 6.63 7.61 19.06
CA PRO A 230 5.52 6.67 19.05
C PRO A 230 5.98 5.22 18.87
N GLY A 231 7.28 4.94 18.68
CA GLY A 231 7.80 3.60 18.35
C GLY A 231 7.51 3.16 16.91
N LEU A 232 6.87 4.02 16.12
CA LEU A 232 6.51 3.83 14.71
C LEU A 232 7.00 4.99 13.86
N TYR A 233 7.06 4.78 12.55
CA TYR A 233 7.11 5.88 11.62
C TYR A 233 5.83 6.71 11.68
N LEU A 234 5.98 8.03 11.53
CA LEU A 234 4.88 8.95 11.23
C LEU A 234 4.20 8.51 9.93
N SER A 235 2.87 8.56 9.91
CA SER A 235 2.07 8.14 8.74
C SER A 235 2.24 9.08 7.56
N PHE A 236 2.44 10.38 7.84
CA PHE A 236 2.78 11.39 6.83
C PHE A 236 3.45 12.62 7.45
N VAL A 237 4.15 13.37 6.60
CA VAL A 237 4.74 14.67 6.91
C VAL A 237 4.43 15.65 5.78
N ASN A 238 3.78 16.77 6.10
CA ASN A 238 3.60 17.89 5.18
C ASN A 238 4.11 19.20 5.81
N LEU A 239 3.88 20.33 5.13
CA LEU A 239 4.37 21.64 5.58
C LEU A 239 3.81 22.07 6.94
N ALA A 240 2.57 21.70 7.26
CA ALA A 240 1.81 22.27 8.37
C ALA A 240 1.54 21.26 9.50
N VAL A 241 1.41 19.98 9.17
CA VAL A 241 0.99 18.93 10.09
C VAL A 241 1.72 17.62 9.79
N VAL A 242 1.73 16.73 10.80
CA VAL A 242 2.23 15.36 10.69
C VAL A 242 1.19 14.41 11.24
N GLY A 243 1.16 13.18 10.73
CA GLY A 243 0.31 12.12 11.26
C GLY A 243 1.08 11.19 12.18
N ASP A 244 0.66 11.14 13.44
CA ASP A 244 1.20 10.28 14.50
C ASP A 244 0.15 9.26 14.98
N GLU A 245 -0.91 9.01 14.20
CA GLU A 245 -2.00 8.10 14.57
C GLU A 245 -1.58 6.61 14.61
N GLY A 246 -0.37 6.30 14.15
CA GLY A 246 0.17 4.94 14.07
C GLY A 246 -0.41 4.17 12.88
N ASP A 247 0.00 4.54 11.65
CA ASP A 247 -0.36 3.81 10.43
C ASP A 247 0.29 2.43 10.38
N VAL A 248 -0.49 1.40 10.71
CA VAL A 248 0.03 0.04 10.83
C VAL A 248 0.44 -0.49 9.46
N PHE A 249 -0.36 -0.27 8.41
CA PHE A 249 -0.05 -0.84 7.10
C PHE A 249 1.20 -0.21 6.48
N GLY A 250 1.35 1.12 6.55
CA GLY A 250 2.57 1.80 6.09
C GLY A 250 3.83 1.30 6.79
N ASN A 251 3.78 1.07 8.11
CA ASN A 251 4.90 0.53 8.87
C ASN A 251 5.21 -0.93 8.50
N VAL A 252 4.19 -1.77 8.29
CA VAL A 252 4.36 -3.14 7.79
C VAL A 252 4.99 -3.16 6.39
N LEU A 253 4.57 -2.28 5.47
CA LEU A 253 5.20 -2.16 4.16
C LEU A 253 6.62 -1.62 4.23
N ALA A 254 6.94 -0.75 5.20
CA ALA A 254 8.30 -0.28 5.41
C ALA A 254 9.24 -1.44 5.79
N ILE A 255 8.78 -2.41 6.59
CA ILE A 255 9.52 -3.65 6.86
C ILE A 255 9.65 -4.47 5.57
N GLN A 256 8.56 -4.69 4.83
CA GLN A 256 8.55 -5.58 3.67
C GLN A 256 9.40 -5.09 2.49
N SER A 257 9.37 -3.79 2.20
CA SER A 257 10.23 -3.15 1.20
C SER A 257 11.70 -3.08 1.62
N GLY A 258 11.98 -3.28 2.92
CA GLY A 258 13.28 -3.01 3.53
C GLY A 258 13.60 -1.53 3.67
N LEU A 259 12.58 -0.65 3.60
CA LEU A 259 12.74 0.77 3.90
C LEU A 259 13.18 0.97 5.36
N ALA A 260 12.54 0.24 6.28
CA ALA A 260 12.94 0.19 7.69
C ALA A 260 14.25 -0.56 7.82
N ASP A 261 15.25 0.05 8.47
CA ASP A 261 16.43 -0.68 8.93
C ASP A 261 16.07 -1.70 10.02
N ALA A 262 17.00 -2.60 10.36
CA ALA A 262 16.74 -3.69 11.30
C ALA A 262 16.25 -3.19 12.67
N ALA A 263 16.86 -2.13 13.20
CA ALA A 263 16.50 -1.57 14.50
C ALA A 263 15.11 -0.90 14.48
N MET A 264 14.75 -0.24 13.39
CA MET A 264 13.41 0.30 13.22
C MET A 264 12.37 -0.79 12.99
N ALA A 265 12.70 -1.84 12.22
CA ALA A 265 11.82 -2.98 12.01
C ALA A 265 11.46 -3.67 13.33
N GLU A 266 12.43 -3.96 14.19
CA GLU A 266 12.20 -4.54 15.53
C GLU A 266 11.28 -3.64 16.37
N ARG A 267 11.56 -2.33 16.44
CA ARG A 267 10.71 -1.37 17.16
C ARG A 267 9.28 -1.32 16.64
N ILE A 268 9.09 -1.41 15.32
CA ILE A 268 7.76 -1.45 14.70
C ILE A 268 7.00 -2.70 15.16
N LEU A 269 7.65 -3.87 15.11
CA LEU A 269 7.04 -5.14 15.52
C LEU A 269 6.65 -5.11 17.00
N ASP A 270 7.56 -4.67 17.87
CA ASP A 270 7.31 -4.53 19.31
C ASP A 270 6.15 -3.58 19.60
N THR A 271 6.10 -2.45 18.89
CA THR A 271 5.05 -1.45 19.11
C THR A 271 3.67 -1.95 18.66
N ILE A 272 3.59 -2.58 17.49
CA ILE A 272 2.35 -3.20 16.98
C ILE A 272 1.91 -4.36 17.88
N GLY A 273 2.85 -5.18 18.34
CA GLY A 273 2.62 -6.30 19.26
C GLY A 273 2.12 -5.85 20.63
N ALA A 274 2.78 -4.86 21.25
CA ALA A 274 2.38 -4.28 22.53
C ALA A 274 0.99 -3.64 22.45
N ALA A 275 0.63 -3.05 21.31
CA ALA A 275 -0.70 -2.51 21.06
C ALA A 275 -1.78 -3.57 20.77
N ARG A 276 -1.37 -4.85 20.70
CA ARG A 276 -2.24 -6.01 20.38
C ARG A 276 -3.08 -5.75 19.13
N ALA A 277 -2.46 -5.19 18.09
CA ALA A 277 -3.18 -4.74 16.90
C ALA A 277 -3.82 -5.88 16.11
N SER A 278 -3.29 -7.10 16.24
CA SER A 278 -3.80 -8.33 15.61
C SER A 278 -4.79 -9.11 16.48
N GLU A 279 -5.24 -8.55 17.61
CA GLU A 279 -6.17 -9.24 18.52
C GLU A 279 -7.52 -8.50 18.62
N PRO A 280 -8.66 -9.23 18.55
CA PRO A 280 -8.82 -10.66 18.24
C PRO A 280 -8.83 -10.98 16.73
N TRP A 281 -8.71 -9.96 15.88
CA TRP A 281 -8.88 -10.05 14.44
C TRP A 281 -7.62 -9.57 13.72
N PRO A 282 -7.36 -10.04 12.48
CA PRO A 282 -6.01 -10.20 11.96
C PRO A 282 -5.12 -8.95 11.98
N LEU A 283 -5.67 -7.75 11.74
CA LEU A 283 -4.96 -6.50 12.03
C LEU A 283 -5.86 -5.26 11.98
N ARG A 284 -5.81 -4.41 13.02
CA ARG A 284 -6.25 -3.01 12.94
C ARG A 284 -5.23 -2.17 12.19
N VAL A 285 -5.70 -1.20 11.42
CA VAL A 285 -4.84 -0.41 10.51
C VAL A 285 -4.34 0.92 11.09
N VAL A 286 -4.90 1.35 12.22
CA VAL A 286 -4.49 2.56 12.96
C VAL A 286 -4.46 2.25 14.46
N LEU A 287 -3.39 2.66 15.16
CA LEU A 287 -3.27 2.44 16.60
C LEU A 287 -4.09 3.44 17.43
N HIS A 288 -4.12 4.70 17.00
CA HIS A 288 -4.81 5.80 17.68
C HIS A 288 -5.81 6.49 16.74
N PRO A 289 -7.02 5.92 16.55
CA PRO A 289 -8.03 6.48 15.65
C PRO A 289 -8.42 7.93 15.97
N LEU A 290 -8.68 8.70 14.92
CA LEU A 290 -9.00 10.11 15.02
C LEU A 290 -10.46 10.31 15.43
N SER A 291 -10.69 10.96 16.57
CA SER A 291 -12.01 11.43 16.97
C SER A 291 -12.44 12.65 16.14
N ARG A 292 -13.74 13.00 16.18
CA ARG A 292 -14.24 14.23 15.51
C ARG A 292 -13.63 15.52 16.07
N GLN A 293 -13.14 15.47 17.31
CA GLN A 293 -12.46 16.59 17.97
C GLN A 293 -10.97 16.63 17.67
N HIS A 294 -10.42 15.60 17.04
CA HIS A 294 -9.00 15.55 16.70
C HIS A 294 -8.66 16.62 15.65
N HIS A 295 -7.52 17.30 15.83
CA HIS A 295 -7.11 18.41 14.95
C HIS A 295 -6.86 17.99 13.48
N LEU A 296 -6.52 16.72 13.25
CA LEU A 296 -6.40 16.14 11.90
C LEU A 296 -7.73 15.65 11.31
N TRP A 297 -8.83 15.65 12.09
CA TRP A 297 -10.13 15.26 11.56
C TRP A 297 -10.53 16.17 10.39
N ARG A 298 -11.02 15.56 9.31
CA ARG A 298 -11.55 16.27 8.16
C ARG A 298 -13.04 16.01 8.02
N ALA A 299 -13.80 17.01 7.57
CA ALA A 299 -15.23 16.88 7.39
C ALA A 299 -15.60 15.70 6.46
N TYR A 300 -14.78 15.42 5.45
CA TYR A 300 -15.01 14.29 4.54
C TYR A 300 -14.87 12.93 5.23
N MET A 301 -14.18 12.81 6.37
CA MET A 301 -14.08 11.54 7.11
C MET A 301 -15.43 11.10 7.67
N GLY A 302 -16.33 12.05 7.93
CA GLY A 302 -17.72 11.77 8.32
C GLY A 302 -18.67 11.60 7.13
N ARG A 303 -18.22 11.89 5.91
CA ARG A 303 -19.04 11.76 4.70
C ARG A 303 -19.30 10.27 4.49
N HIS A 304 -20.57 9.87 4.48
CA HIS A 304 -21.05 8.47 4.43
C HIS A 304 -20.96 7.66 5.73
N GLN A 305 -20.56 8.25 6.87
CA GLN A 305 -20.52 7.57 8.18
C GLN A 305 -19.64 6.29 8.20
N GLN A 306 -18.63 6.21 7.34
CA GLN A 306 -17.79 5.00 7.22
C GLN A 306 -16.46 5.09 7.97
N ASN A 307 -15.96 6.30 8.24
CA ASN A 307 -14.60 6.51 8.75
C ASN A 307 -14.55 7.14 10.15
N HIS A 308 -15.55 6.86 10.99
CA HIS A 308 -15.50 7.20 12.42
C HIS A 308 -14.45 6.34 13.14
N MET A 309 -14.17 6.66 14.41
CA MET A 309 -13.18 5.91 15.19
C MET A 309 -13.49 4.41 15.17
N HIS A 310 -12.46 3.61 14.92
CA HIS A 310 -12.51 2.15 14.82
C HIS A 310 -13.31 1.63 13.61
N GLN A 311 -13.54 2.47 12.59
CA GLN A 311 -14.23 2.09 11.37
C GLN A 311 -13.34 2.31 10.15
N TYR A 312 -13.43 1.39 9.19
CA TYR A 312 -12.80 1.49 7.86
C TYR A 312 -11.31 1.89 7.93
N HIS A 313 -10.88 3.00 7.33
CA HIS A 313 -9.48 3.45 7.35
C HIS A 313 -9.05 4.00 8.71
N ASN A 314 -9.99 4.51 9.51
CA ASN A 314 -9.74 5.13 10.82
C ASN A 314 -9.75 4.08 11.95
N GLY A 315 -8.90 3.06 11.82
CA GLY A 315 -8.71 2.01 12.82
C GLY A 315 -9.62 0.80 12.69
N GLY A 316 -10.26 0.61 11.54
CA GLY A 316 -10.93 -0.64 11.22
C GLY A 316 -9.95 -1.82 11.06
N ILE A 317 -10.51 -3.01 10.97
CA ILE A 317 -9.74 -4.24 10.75
C ILE A 317 -9.77 -4.59 9.27
N TRP A 318 -8.59 -4.82 8.68
CA TRP A 318 -8.46 -5.15 7.27
C TRP A 318 -7.71 -6.48 7.11
N PRO A 319 -8.40 -7.58 6.75
CA PRO A 319 -7.80 -8.90 6.67
C PRO A 319 -6.59 -8.98 5.71
N PHE A 320 -6.62 -8.25 4.60
CA PHE A 320 -5.50 -8.24 3.65
C PHE A 320 -4.23 -7.66 4.29
N VAL A 321 -4.34 -6.63 5.13
CA VAL A 321 -3.21 -6.07 5.89
C VAL A 321 -2.69 -7.09 6.90
N GLY A 322 -3.56 -7.91 7.49
CA GLY A 322 -3.17 -9.05 8.31
C GLY A 322 -2.30 -10.07 7.56
N GLY A 323 -2.56 -10.31 6.27
CA GLY A 323 -1.68 -11.09 5.41
C GLY A 323 -0.27 -10.51 5.33
N PHE A 324 -0.17 -9.20 5.07
CA PHE A 324 1.12 -8.50 5.07
C PHE A 324 1.82 -8.52 6.44
N TRP A 325 1.06 -8.45 7.53
CA TRP A 325 1.60 -8.57 8.89
C TRP A 325 2.26 -9.93 9.14
N VAL A 326 1.60 -11.02 8.76
CA VAL A 326 2.18 -12.36 8.85
C VAL A 326 3.46 -12.47 8.01
N MET A 327 3.47 -11.89 6.81
CA MET A 327 4.67 -11.87 5.97
C MET A 327 5.82 -11.05 6.61
N ALA A 328 5.51 -9.94 7.28
CA ALA A 328 6.52 -9.15 8.00
C ALA A 328 7.10 -9.92 9.21
N LEU A 329 6.24 -10.60 9.98
CA LEU A 329 6.68 -11.47 11.07
C LEU A 329 7.56 -12.63 10.59
N ALA A 330 7.25 -13.21 9.43
CA ALA A 330 8.03 -14.31 8.86
C ALA A 330 9.41 -13.86 8.33
N ARG A 331 9.57 -12.56 8.04
CA ARG A 331 10.82 -11.98 7.54
C ARG A 331 11.75 -11.52 8.67
N ALA A 332 11.19 -11.18 9.82
CA ALA A 332 11.87 -10.60 10.96
C ALA A 332 12.72 -11.59 11.75
#